data_AF-A0AAU7W5E2-F1
#
_entry.id   AF-A0AAU7W5E2-F1
#
_cell.length_a   1.000
_cell.length_b   1.000
_cell.length_c   1.000
_cell.angle_alpha   90.00
_cell.angle_beta   90.00
_cell.angle_gamma   90.00
#
_symmetry.space_group_name_H-M   'P 1'
#
loop_
_entity.id
_entity.type
_entity.pdbx_description
1 polymer ?
#
loop_
_entity_poly.entity_id
_entity_poly.type
_entity_poly.pdbx_seq_one_letter_code
_entity_poly.pdbx_strand_id
1 'polypeptide(L)'
;MKHELLPLFVAAGLSDSRIVRHYGVAPLTVLRWRKAEGLATQWKPKVVEHGESAYKKRGCRCDVCRAANTKAQQTGNVRRRALTEANGGIAPIARHGLSTGRNWGCWCEVCRGAIKAANDAWTATHRRAG
;
A
#
# COMPACT_ATOMS: atom_id res chain seq x y z
N MET A 1 -10.88 29.74 -32.69
CA MET A 1 -10.62 28.87 -31.51
C MET A 1 -9.15 29.01 -31.10
N LYS A 2 -8.76 28.78 -29.84
CA LYS A 2 -7.37 28.99 -29.36
C LYS A 2 -6.39 27.82 -29.63
N HIS A 3 -6.77 26.80 -30.38
CA HIS A 3 -5.97 25.56 -30.55
C HIS A 3 -5.98 24.97 -31.97
N GLU A 4 -6.24 25.80 -33.00
CA GLU A 4 -6.37 25.35 -34.40
C GLU A 4 -5.10 24.69 -34.96
N LEU A 5 -3.90 25.06 -34.45
CA LEU A 5 -2.63 24.45 -34.88
C LEU A 5 -2.24 23.21 -34.07
N LEU A 6 -3.07 22.79 -33.10
CA LEU A 6 -2.76 21.65 -32.25
C LEU A 6 -2.51 20.35 -33.03
N PRO A 7 -3.31 19.97 -34.04
CA PRO A 7 -3.04 18.76 -34.82
C PRO A 7 -1.68 18.82 -35.53
N LEU A 8 -1.29 19.99 -36.05
CA LEU A 8 -0.01 20.20 -36.72
C LEU A 8 1.16 20.08 -35.75
N PHE A 9 1.05 20.64 -34.54
CA PHE A 9 2.10 20.51 -33.53
C PHE A 9 2.27 19.07 -33.06
N VAL A 10 1.16 18.33 -32.91
CA VAL A 10 1.22 16.91 -32.57
C VAL A 10 1.84 16.09 -33.71
N ALA A 11 1.48 16.36 -34.97
CA ALA A 11 2.06 15.72 -36.15
C ALA A 11 3.57 16.02 -36.30
N ALA A 12 4.00 17.24 -35.95
CA ALA A 12 5.40 17.63 -35.88
C ALA A 12 6.16 17.06 -34.66
N GLY A 13 5.51 16.23 -33.85
CA GLY A 13 6.12 15.53 -32.71
C GLY A 13 6.40 16.41 -31.50
N LEU A 14 5.80 17.61 -31.40
CA LEU A 14 6.01 18.46 -30.23
C LEU A 14 5.44 17.78 -28.97
N SER A 15 6.18 17.87 -27.88
CA SER A 15 5.72 17.43 -26.57
C SER A 15 4.72 18.42 -25.97
N ASP A 16 3.90 17.94 -25.04
CA ASP A 16 2.88 18.77 -24.38
C ASP A 16 3.49 19.99 -23.69
N SER A 17 4.69 19.85 -23.12
CA SER A 17 5.42 20.98 -22.51
C SER A 17 5.81 22.05 -23.54
N ARG A 18 6.13 21.67 -24.78
CA ARG A 18 6.43 22.62 -25.86
C ARG A 18 5.17 23.30 -26.36
N ILE A 19 4.07 22.55 -26.50
CA ILE A 19 2.75 23.08 -26.90
C ILE A 19 2.23 24.06 -25.83
N VAL A 20 2.37 23.71 -24.55
CA VAL A 20 2.07 24.59 -23.40
C VAL A 20 2.82 25.91 -23.48
N ARG A 21 4.13 25.85 -23.71
CA ARG A 21 4.97 27.05 -23.82
C ARG A 21 4.60 27.89 -25.03
N HIS A 22 4.25 27.25 -26.15
CA HIS A 22 3.86 27.94 -27.37
C HIS A 22 2.56 28.73 -27.20
N TYR A 23 1.55 28.11 -26.58
CA TYR A 23 0.24 28.75 -26.37
C TYR A 23 0.15 29.59 -25.09
N GLY A 24 1.11 29.46 -24.17
CA GLY A 24 1.07 30.15 -22.87
C GLY A 24 -0.07 29.67 -21.96
N VAL A 25 -0.45 28.39 -22.04
CA VAL A 25 -1.59 27.83 -21.30
C VAL A 25 -1.16 26.76 -20.30
N ALA A 26 -2.00 26.46 -19.30
CA ALA A 26 -1.73 25.36 -18.38
C ALA A 26 -1.69 23.99 -19.09
N PRO A 27 -0.85 23.02 -18.65
CA PRO A 27 -0.77 21.67 -19.24
C PRO A 27 -2.10 20.93 -19.34
N LEU A 28 -2.97 21.08 -18.35
CA LEU A 28 -4.32 20.50 -18.36
C LEU A 28 -5.18 21.00 -19.54
N THR A 29 -4.94 22.22 -20.00
CA THR A 29 -5.65 22.81 -21.15
C THR A 29 -5.29 22.07 -22.44
N VAL A 30 -3.99 21.83 -22.67
CA VAL A 30 -3.52 21.07 -23.84
C VAL A 30 -4.02 19.63 -23.81
N LEU A 31 -4.02 18.98 -22.64
CA LEU A 31 -4.59 17.63 -22.48
C LEU A 31 -6.07 17.58 -22.85
N ARG A 32 -6.87 18.58 -22.43
CA ARG A 32 -8.29 18.68 -22.79
C ARG A 32 -8.49 18.87 -24.28
N TRP A 33 -7.72 19.74 -24.92
CA TRP A 33 -7.79 19.95 -26.37
C TRP A 33 -7.43 18.69 -27.14
N ARG A 34 -6.36 17.98 -26.76
CA ARG A 34 -6.02 16.69 -27.37
C ARG A 34 -7.16 15.68 -27.27
N LYS A 35 -7.80 15.58 -26.10
CA LYS A 35 -8.96 14.69 -25.91
C LYS A 35 -10.14 15.09 -26.80
N ALA A 36 -10.44 16.38 -26.91
CA ALA A 36 -11.54 16.89 -27.74
C ALA A 36 -11.29 16.61 -29.24
N GLU A 37 -10.03 16.70 -29.68
CA GLU A 37 -9.61 16.47 -31.07
C GLU A 37 -9.25 14.99 -31.37
N GLY A 38 -9.41 14.07 -30.39
CA GLY A 38 -9.02 12.67 -30.55
C GLY A 38 -7.51 12.42 -30.75
N LEU A 39 -6.66 13.40 -30.39
CA LEU A 39 -5.20 13.30 -30.55
C LEU A 39 -4.58 12.47 -29.43
N ALA A 40 -3.67 11.57 -29.81
CA ALA A 40 -2.96 10.71 -28.88
C ALA A 40 -2.13 11.52 -27.87
N THR A 41 -2.23 11.18 -26.60
CA THR A 41 -1.34 11.73 -25.56
C THR A 41 -0.03 10.95 -25.51
N GLN A 42 1.09 11.64 -25.33
CA GLN A 42 2.38 10.98 -25.06
C GLN A 42 2.46 10.37 -23.64
N TRP A 43 1.52 10.72 -22.76
CA TRP A 43 1.42 10.15 -21.43
C TRP A 43 1.02 8.67 -21.51
N LYS A 44 1.90 7.81 -21.01
CA LYS A 44 1.61 6.39 -20.78
C LYS A 44 1.43 6.18 -19.27
N PRO A 45 0.29 5.67 -18.80
CA PRO A 45 0.15 5.31 -17.40
C PRO A 45 1.25 4.31 -17.03
N LYS A 46 1.92 4.55 -15.90
CA LYS A 46 2.89 3.58 -15.39
C LYS A 46 2.11 2.35 -14.94
N VAL A 47 2.30 1.22 -15.64
CA VAL A 47 1.77 -0.07 -15.20
C VAL A 47 2.36 -0.36 -13.82
N VAL A 48 1.49 -0.63 -12.86
CA VAL A 48 1.88 -1.00 -11.51
C VAL A 48 1.73 -2.52 -11.39
N GLU A 49 2.85 -3.21 -11.26
CA GLU A 49 2.86 -4.63 -10.95
C GLU A 49 2.13 -4.90 -9.62
N HIS A 50 1.13 -5.78 -9.66
CA HIS A 50 0.36 -6.14 -8.47
C HIS A 50 1.17 -7.05 -7.54
N GLY A 51 0.93 -6.93 -6.23
CA GLY A 51 1.64 -7.66 -5.19
C GLY A 51 1.87 -6.83 -3.92
N GLU A 52 2.83 -7.26 -3.10
CA GLU A 52 3.11 -6.62 -1.80
C GLU A 52 3.50 -5.15 -1.94
N SER A 53 4.34 -4.82 -2.93
CA SER A 53 4.79 -3.43 -3.17
C SER A 53 3.62 -2.51 -3.55
N ALA A 54 2.72 -2.97 -4.41
CA ALA A 54 1.52 -2.22 -4.79
C ALA A 54 0.57 -2.02 -3.61
N TYR A 55 0.42 -3.03 -2.75
CA TYR A 55 -0.38 -2.91 -1.52
C TYR A 55 0.18 -1.82 -0.59
N LYS A 56 1.48 -1.90 -0.27
CA LYS A 56 2.12 -1.05 0.76
C LYS A 56 2.39 0.38 0.27
N LYS A 57 2.85 0.54 -0.97
CA LYS A 57 3.33 1.84 -1.48
C LYS A 57 2.30 2.58 -2.33
N ARG A 58 1.36 1.85 -2.94
CA ARG A 58 0.36 2.42 -3.87
C ARG A 58 -1.07 2.31 -3.35
N GLY A 59 -1.29 1.65 -2.22
CA GLY A 59 -2.60 1.51 -1.60
C GLY A 59 -3.55 0.56 -2.33
N CYS A 60 -3.07 -0.27 -3.26
CA CYS A 60 -3.91 -1.21 -3.99
C CYS A 60 -4.47 -2.29 -3.06
N ARG A 61 -5.79 -2.53 -3.10
CA ARG A 61 -6.50 -3.49 -2.24
C ARG A 61 -7.20 -4.62 -3.01
N CYS A 62 -6.79 -4.91 -4.25
CA CYS A 62 -7.30 -6.08 -4.97
C CYS A 62 -6.90 -7.40 -4.28
N ASP A 63 -7.54 -8.51 -4.66
CA ASP A 63 -7.32 -9.81 -4.04
C ASP A 63 -5.86 -10.26 -4.12
N VAL A 64 -5.20 -10.08 -5.26
CA VAL A 64 -3.78 -10.41 -5.47
C VAL A 64 -2.89 -9.67 -4.47
N CYS A 65 -3.10 -8.36 -4.31
CA CYS A 65 -2.33 -7.53 -3.38
C CYS A 65 -2.63 -7.88 -1.92
N ARG A 66 -3.89 -8.15 -1.58
CA ARG A 66 -4.28 -8.61 -0.24
C ARG A 66 -3.63 -9.95 0.09
N ALA A 67 -3.70 -10.92 -0.82
CA ALA A 67 -3.09 -12.24 -0.66
C ALA A 67 -1.56 -12.14 -0.52
N ALA A 68 -0.90 -11.33 -1.35
CA ALA A 68 0.53 -11.10 -1.26
C ALA A 68 0.94 -10.50 0.11
N ASN A 69 0.19 -9.50 0.60
CA ASN A 69 0.44 -8.92 1.92
C ASN A 69 0.21 -9.94 3.05
N THR A 70 -0.86 -10.73 2.99
CA THR A 70 -1.14 -11.80 3.97
C THR A 70 0.00 -12.82 4.01
N LYS A 71 0.49 -13.28 2.85
CA LYS A 71 1.62 -14.21 2.76
C LYS A 71 2.89 -13.61 3.36
N ALA A 72 3.22 -12.35 3.02
CA ALA A 72 4.37 -11.65 3.58
C ALA A 72 4.26 -11.52 5.12
N GLN A 73 3.06 -11.22 5.63
CA GLN A 73 2.81 -11.15 7.08
C GLN A 73 2.99 -12.51 7.76
N GLN A 74 2.49 -13.60 7.17
CA GLN A 74 2.68 -14.96 7.68
C GLN A 74 4.16 -15.32 7.77
N THR A 75 4.93 -15.08 6.70
CA THR A 75 6.38 -15.30 6.70
C THR A 75 7.08 -14.48 7.78
N GLY A 76 6.68 -13.21 7.95
CA GLY A 76 7.19 -12.35 9.02
C GLY A 76 6.86 -12.88 10.43
N ASN A 77 5.67 -13.43 10.65
CA ASN A 77 5.29 -14.04 11.93
C ASN A 77 6.14 -15.28 12.24
N VAL A 78 6.33 -16.16 11.26
CA VAL A 78 7.16 -17.37 11.41
C VAL A 78 8.59 -17.00 11.79
N ARG A 79 9.21 -16.06 11.05
CA ARG A 79 10.55 -15.57 11.36
C ARG A 79 10.65 -15.01 12.79
N ARG A 80 9.68 -14.21 13.21
CA ARG A 80 9.66 -13.63 14.56
C ARG A 80 9.54 -14.69 15.65
N ARG A 81 8.73 -15.73 15.43
CA ARG A 81 8.60 -16.86 16.35
C ARG A 81 9.90 -17.65 16.47
N ALA A 82 10.53 -17.97 15.35
CA ALA A 82 11.82 -18.65 15.34
C ALA A 82 12.92 -17.85 16.09
N LEU A 83 12.98 -16.54 15.87
CA LEU A 83 13.91 -15.66 16.61
C LEU A 83 13.61 -15.62 18.11
N THR A 84 12.32 -15.61 18.45
CA THR A 84 11.88 -15.62 19.84
C THR A 84 12.30 -16.93 20.49
N GLU A 85 11.99 -18.07 19.88
CA GLU A 85 12.39 -19.41 20.33
C GLU A 85 13.90 -19.53 20.53
N ALA A 86 14.71 -19.10 19.55
CA ALA A 86 16.16 -19.07 19.65
C ALA A 86 16.67 -18.19 20.82
N ASN A 87 15.88 -17.21 21.26
CA ASN A 87 16.17 -16.34 22.40
C ASN A 87 15.45 -16.80 23.70
N GLY A 88 15.36 -18.12 23.91
CA GLY A 88 14.69 -18.70 25.08
C GLY A 88 13.20 -18.38 25.14
N GLY A 89 12.59 -18.13 23.98
CA GLY A 89 11.24 -17.61 23.76
C GLY A 89 10.97 -16.20 24.34
N ILE A 90 11.99 -15.44 24.69
CA ILE A 90 11.83 -14.01 24.95
C ILE A 90 11.97 -13.27 23.62
N ALA A 91 11.01 -12.45 23.23
CA ALA A 91 11.13 -11.73 21.95
C ALA A 91 12.29 -10.73 22.02
N PRO A 92 13.16 -10.64 20.99
CA PRO A 92 14.34 -9.76 21.00
C PRO A 92 13.98 -8.32 20.60
N ILE A 93 12.96 -7.76 21.25
CA ILE A 93 12.50 -6.38 21.03
C ILE A 93 12.23 -5.71 22.37
N ALA A 94 12.48 -4.40 22.46
CA ALA A 94 12.34 -3.67 23.72
C ALA A 94 10.89 -3.62 24.26
N ARG A 95 9.88 -3.73 23.39
CA ARG A 95 8.46 -3.63 23.78
C ARG A 95 7.82 -4.99 24.03
N HIS A 96 7.23 -5.16 25.22
CA HIS A 96 6.48 -6.36 25.62
C HIS A 96 5.01 -6.03 25.91
N GLY A 97 4.14 -7.05 25.84
CA GLY A 97 2.69 -6.91 25.99
C GLY A 97 1.91 -7.73 24.96
N LEU A 98 0.60 -7.46 24.83
CA LEU A 98 -0.34 -8.27 24.05
C LEU A 98 0.11 -8.52 22.60
N SER A 99 0.50 -7.45 21.90
CA SER A 99 0.93 -7.52 20.50
C SER A 99 2.22 -8.33 20.35
N THR A 100 3.18 -8.17 21.26
CA THR A 100 4.43 -8.94 21.25
C THR A 100 4.15 -10.41 21.53
N GLY A 101 3.34 -10.73 22.55
CA GLY A 101 2.93 -12.09 22.85
C GLY A 101 2.27 -12.79 21.65
N ARG A 102 1.25 -12.18 21.03
CA ARG A 102 0.51 -12.81 19.91
C ARG A 102 1.32 -12.89 18.62
N ASN A 103 2.05 -11.83 18.25
CA ASN A 103 2.72 -11.74 16.96
C ASN A 103 4.13 -12.32 16.94
N TRP A 104 4.83 -12.29 18.08
CA TRP A 104 6.19 -12.83 18.20
C TRP A 104 6.23 -14.17 18.93
N GLY A 105 5.17 -14.57 19.65
CA GLY A 105 5.19 -15.80 20.45
C GLY A 105 5.96 -15.67 21.77
N CYS A 106 6.09 -14.44 22.29
CA CYS A 106 6.79 -14.21 23.55
C CYS A 106 5.97 -14.70 24.76
N TRP A 107 6.62 -15.46 25.64
CA TRP A 107 6.04 -16.11 26.82
C TRP A 107 6.62 -15.55 28.14
N CYS A 108 7.27 -14.38 28.11
CA CYS A 108 7.63 -13.68 29.34
C CYS A 108 6.37 -13.35 30.18
N GLU A 109 6.54 -13.12 31.48
CA GLU A 109 5.42 -12.86 32.39
C GLU A 109 4.53 -11.69 31.93
N VAL A 110 5.14 -10.58 31.49
CA VAL A 110 4.42 -9.40 30.96
C VAL A 110 3.54 -9.75 29.76
N CYS A 111 4.09 -10.50 28.79
CA CYS A 111 3.35 -10.90 27.59
C CYS A 111 2.24 -11.91 27.92
N ARG A 112 2.52 -12.90 28.78
CA ARG A 112 1.53 -13.89 29.22
C ARG A 112 0.37 -13.23 29.98
N GLY A 113 0.68 -12.36 30.93
CA GLY A 113 -0.31 -11.59 31.68
C GLY A 113 -1.19 -10.74 30.75
N ALA A 114 -0.60 -10.04 29.79
CA ALA A 114 -1.34 -9.24 28.82
C ALA A 114 -2.25 -10.09 27.90
N ILE A 115 -1.79 -11.26 27.45
CA ILE A 115 -2.61 -12.20 26.67
C ILE A 115 -3.79 -12.69 27.51
N LYS A 116 -3.53 -13.11 28.75
CA LYS A 116 -4.56 -13.58 29.66
C LYS A 116 -5.63 -12.51 29.91
N ALA A 117 -5.22 -11.29 30.30
CA ALA A 117 -6.14 -10.18 30.53
C ALA A 117 -7.01 -9.87 29.31
N ALA A 118 -6.43 -9.89 28.09
CA ALA A 118 -7.18 -9.66 26.86
C ALA A 118 -8.21 -10.77 26.57
N ASN A 119 -7.86 -12.03 26.86
CA ASN A 119 -8.78 -13.15 26.69
C ASN A 119 -9.89 -13.12 27.75
N ASP A 120 -9.56 -12.84 29.00
CA ASP A 120 -10.54 -12.69 30.10
C ASP A 120 -11.55 -11.58 29.77
N ALA A 121 -11.08 -10.42 29.30
CA ALA A 121 -11.94 -9.32 28.85
C ALA A 121 -12.82 -9.69 27.65
N TRP A 122 -12.29 -10.44 26.69
CA TRP A 122 -13.08 -10.95 25.57
C TRP A 122 -14.17 -11.91 26.04
N THR A 123 -13.84 -12.86 26.93
CA THR A 123 -14.82 -13.78 27.50
C THR A 123 -15.89 -13.05 28.29
N ALA A 124 -15.54 -12.07 29.12
CA ALA A 124 -16.50 -11.28 29.90
C ALA A 124 -17.50 -10.50 29.00
N THR A 125 -17.04 -10.05 27.82
CA THR A 125 -17.89 -9.29 26.88
C THR A 125 -18.70 -10.17 25.94
N HIS A 126 -18.20 -11.35 25.56
CA HIS A 126 -18.81 -12.21 24.53
C HIS A 126 -19.54 -13.42 25.10
N ARG A 127 -19.25 -13.82 26.34
CA ARG A 127 -20.00 -14.85 27.06
C ARG A 127 -21.16 -14.15 27.78
N ARG A 128 -22.22 -13.82 27.04
CA ARG A 128 -23.54 -13.56 27.66
C ARG A 128 -23.93 -14.81 28.44
N ALA A 129 -24.38 -14.63 29.68
CA ALA A 129 -24.89 -15.69 30.54
C ALA A 129 -25.80 -16.63 29.73
N GLY A 130 -25.44 -17.91 29.71
CA GLY A 130 -26.37 -18.97 29.32
C GLY A 130 -27.47 -19.08 30.35
#